data_AF-A0A0M8NX48-F1
#
_entry.id   AF-A0A0M8NX48-F1
#
_cell.length_a   1.000
_cell.length_b   1.000
_cell.length_c   1.000
_cell.angle_alpha   90.00
_cell.angle_beta   90.00
_cell.angle_gamma   90.00
#
_symmetry.space_group_name_H-M   'P 1'
#
loop_
_entity.id
_entity.type
_entity.pdbx_description
1 polymer ?
#
loop_
_entity_poly.entity_id
_entity_poly.type
_entity_poly.pdbx_seq_one_letter_code
_entity_poly.pdbx_strand_id
1 'polypeptide(L)'
;MPTELAHQIIDDLRVWDILKLLCYDNDRVDACIMSHAVCGNMFGADPETLAKWKFAAHLYQDIFKAVGKGLVQDRWRGTNYLGTNIHCIVPQKYGETYIWNYMKYRIHDELNTHWCKTDLTRFGAPDYSNGMEDRNLKTFHSFEEQKKCWDGIQKAKANLFQLRASELRWTADMLEANSDILKRTLDPTQEVRPNTAHIVSRFRHCADEIVRAPVERFVFSEHFGYDFLAIIPFDSALDLLLHMMKKHGLIAGDQVVASNTITLTDGTSHPSSIINSVRTIIDGMPRLYISPPETTKQRAWRPTANKYGDLLRTANTPWSEPFGGNEQVSLEGSYSIALKFGDNKGYWRSESLYWEPHNQTEKEWLISFVEVYRYLKNLDG
;
A
#
# COMPACT_ATOMS: atom_id res chain seq x y z
N MET A 1 21.22 44.12 13.77
CA MET A 1 22.02 43.93 12.55
C MET A 1 21.61 44.99 11.53
N PRO A 2 22.54 45.83 11.04
CA PRO A 2 22.28 46.75 9.93
C PRO A 2 21.85 45.98 8.66
N THR A 3 21.08 46.63 7.79
CA THR A 3 20.55 46.01 6.55
C THR A 3 21.67 45.58 5.62
N GLU A 4 22.73 46.37 5.53
CA GLU A 4 23.89 46.13 4.67
C GLU A 4 24.64 44.86 5.12
N LEU A 5 24.78 44.66 6.43
CA LEU A 5 25.39 43.45 6.99
C LEU A 5 24.47 42.23 6.78
N ALA A 6 23.16 42.41 6.87
CA ALA A 6 22.20 41.35 6.56
C ALA A 6 22.25 40.94 5.09
N HIS A 7 22.42 41.90 4.17
CA HIS A 7 22.59 41.63 2.74
C HIS A 7 23.87 40.87 2.44
N GLN A 8 25.00 41.25 3.05
CA GLN A 8 26.25 40.50 2.94
C GLN A 8 26.12 39.05 3.41
N ILE A 9 25.41 38.83 4.53
CA ILE A 9 25.14 37.46 5.00
C ILE A 9 24.26 36.71 3.99
N ILE A 10 23.21 37.37 3.46
CA ILE A 10 22.30 36.77 2.47
C ILE A 10 23.08 36.30 1.23
N ASP A 11 24.04 37.07 0.74
CA ASP A 11 24.87 36.70 -0.41
C ASP A 11 25.57 35.35 -0.22
N ASP A 12 26.04 35.05 1.00
CA ASP A 12 26.74 33.81 1.33
C ASP A 12 25.81 32.59 1.54
N LEU A 13 24.49 32.81 1.63
CA LEU A 13 23.52 31.75 1.87
C LEU A 13 23.14 31.01 0.58
N ARG A 14 22.82 29.71 0.72
CA ARG A 14 22.20 28.93 -0.35
C ARG A 14 20.76 29.36 -0.54
N VAL A 15 20.22 29.15 -1.74
CA VAL A 15 18.80 29.38 -2.05
C VAL A 15 17.88 28.73 -1.01
N TRP A 16 18.16 27.47 -0.62
CA TRP A 16 17.37 26.80 0.42
C TRP A 16 17.49 27.47 1.79
N ASP A 17 18.66 27.98 2.17
CA ASP A 17 18.82 28.63 3.46
C ASP A 17 18.00 29.93 3.52
N ILE A 18 17.88 30.66 2.40
CA ILE A 18 16.95 31.81 2.28
C ILE A 18 15.48 31.37 2.36
N LEU A 19 15.09 30.32 1.63
CA LEU A 19 13.72 29.79 1.71
C LEU A 19 13.38 29.30 3.12
N LYS A 20 14.35 28.71 3.83
CA LYS A 20 14.19 28.33 5.24
C LYS A 20 14.04 29.55 6.14
N LEU A 21 14.74 30.66 5.85
CA LEU A 21 14.55 31.92 6.56
C LEU A 21 13.11 32.44 6.42
N LEU A 22 12.54 32.33 5.23
CA LEU A 22 11.14 32.68 4.95
C LEU A 22 10.14 31.83 5.76
N CYS A 23 10.47 30.57 6.07
CA CYS A 23 9.63 29.72 6.92
C CYS A 23 9.61 30.11 8.42
N TYR A 24 10.44 31.07 8.87
CA TYR A 24 10.42 31.55 10.26
C TYR A 24 9.42 32.69 10.50
N ASP A 25 8.75 33.18 9.45
CA ASP A 25 7.73 34.22 9.54
C ASP A 25 8.15 35.46 10.35
N ASN A 26 9.28 36.05 9.98
CA ASN A 26 9.83 37.21 10.67
C ASN A 26 9.86 38.45 9.78
N ASP A 27 9.06 39.46 10.12
CA ASP A 27 8.90 40.69 9.33
C ASP A 27 10.22 41.41 9.02
N ARG A 28 11.19 41.39 9.95
CA ARG A 28 12.50 42.01 9.74
C ARG A 28 13.32 41.23 8.72
N VAL A 29 13.28 39.90 8.79
CA VAL A 29 13.97 39.02 7.85
C VAL A 29 13.33 39.15 6.47
N ASP A 30 12.00 39.15 6.39
CA ASP A 30 11.23 39.35 5.16
C ASP A 30 11.60 40.68 4.50
N ALA A 31 11.64 41.78 5.27
CA ALA A 31 12.08 43.09 4.76
C ALA A 31 13.54 43.09 4.25
N CYS A 32 14.45 42.37 4.91
CA CYS A 32 15.84 42.24 4.47
C CYS A 32 15.95 41.43 3.17
N ILE A 33 15.16 40.36 3.02
CA ILE A 33 15.12 39.52 1.81
C ILE A 33 14.50 40.29 0.64
N MET A 34 13.38 40.99 0.85
CA MET A 34 12.70 41.78 -0.19
C MET A 34 13.55 42.94 -0.69
N SER A 35 14.32 43.59 0.19
CA SER A 35 15.19 44.72 -0.17
C SER A 35 16.52 44.30 -0.81
N HIS A 36 16.89 43.03 -0.76
CA HIS A 36 18.12 42.51 -1.35
C HIS A 36 17.99 42.37 -2.87
N ALA A 37 18.95 42.87 -3.65
CA ALA A 37 18.83 42.96 -5.11
C ALA A 37 18.55 41.61 -5.80
N VAL A 38 19.23 40.54 -5.40
CA VAL A 38 19.00 39.19 -5.97
C VAL A 38 17.70 38.58 -5.45
N CYS A 39 17.52 38.48 -4.13
CA CYS A 39 16.33 37.91 -3.52
C CYS A 39 15.03 38.64 -3.88
N GLY A 40 15.00 39.97 -3.91
CA GLY A 40 13.82 40.74 -4.32
C GLY A 40 13.40 40.45 -5.77
N ASN A 41 14.37 40.26 -6.66
CA ASN A 41 14.09 39.81 -8.04
C ASN A 41 13.62 38.35 -8.12
N MET A 42 14.05 37.50 -7.19
CA MET A 42 13.71 36.08 -7.18
C MET A 42 12.38 35.75 -6.50
N PHE A 43 12.13 36.36 -5.34
CA PHE A 43 11.01 36.06 -4.45
C PHE A 43 9.93 37.15 -4.48
N GLY A 44 10.14 38.20 -5.26
CA GLY A 44 9.27 39.36 -5.35
C GLY A 44 9.63 40.43 -4.32
N ALA A 45 9.46 41.68 -4.74
CA ALA A 45 9.59 42.86 -3.86
C ALA A 45 8.24 43.27 -3.24
N ASP A 46 7.16 42.55 -3.56
CA ASP A 46 5.83 42.79 -3.03
C ASP A 46 5.39 41.67 -2.04
N PRO A 47 4.55 41.99 -1.05
CA PRO A 47 4.12 41.02 -0.04
C PRO A 47 3.34 39.81 -0.58
N GLU A 48 2.61 39.97 -1.69
CA GLU A 48 1.77 38.89 -2.24
C GLU A 48 2.64 37.80 -2.87
N THR A 49 3.63 38.19 -3.67
CA THR A 49 4.60 37.26 -4.26
C THR A 49 5.42 36.59 -3.17
N LEU A 50 5.86 37.34 -2.15
CA LEU A 50 6.58 36.75 -1.02
C LEU A 50 5.73 35.70 -0.28
N ALA A 51 4.44 35.98 -0.05
CA ALA A 51 3.53 35.04 0.59
C ALA A 51 3.39 33.72 -0.18
N LYS A 52 3.36 33.78 -1.53
CA LYS A 52 3.36 32.57 -2.39
C LYS A 52 4.64 31.76 -2.21
N TRP A 53 5.79 32.42 -2.12
CA TRP A 53 7.08 31.76 -1.85
C TRP A 53 7.16 31.16 -0.46
N LYS A 54 6.63 31.84 0.56
CA LYS A 54 6.53 31.31 1.93
C LYS A 54 5.68 30.04 1.95
N PHE A 55 4.50 30.06 1.33
CA PHE A 55 3.65 28.89 1.22
C PHE A 55 4.36 27.72 0.54
N ALA A 56 5.01 27.97 -0.60
CA ALA A 56 5.78 26.96 -1.32
C ALA A 56 6.92 26.37 -0.47
N ALA A 57 7.66 27.22 0.23
CA ALA A 57 8.78 26.82 1.09
C ALA A 57 8.30 25.96 2.28
N HIS A 58 7.20 26.35 2.93
CA HIS A 58 6.57 25.55 3.99
C HIS A 58 6.14 24.18 3.48
N LEU A 59 5.36 24.14 2.40
CA LEU A 59 4.88 22.88 1.83
C LEU A 59 6.04 21.95 1.47
N TYR A 60 7.07 22.49 0.82
CA TYR A 60 8.28 21.75 0.48
C TYR A 60 8.97 21.21 1.73
N GLN A 61 9.16 22.05 2.75
CA GLN A 61 9.80 21.66 4.00
C GLN A 61 9.03 20.56 4.71
N ASP A 62 7.71 20.70 4.81
CA ASP A 62 6.83 19.81 5.54
C ASP A 62 6.83 18.42 4.91
N ILE A 63 6.63 18.34 3.58
CA ILE A 63 6.64 17.05 2.86
C ILE A 63 8.00 16.37 3.04
N PHE A 64 9.11 17.07 2.74
CA PHE A 64 10.44 16.46 2.74
C PHE A 64 10.91 16.04 4.15
N LYS A 65 10.60 16.82 5.19
CA LYS A 65 10.84 16.43 6.58
C LYS A 65 10.02 15.20 6.96
N ALA A 66 8.74 15.18 6.60
CA ALA A 66 7.83 14.10 6.95
C ALA A 66 8.29 12.76 6.35
N VAL A 67 8.71 12.76 5.08
CA VAL A 67 9.27 11.56 4.42
C VAL A 67 10.72 11.27 4.79
N GLY A 68 11.37 12.12 5.60
CA GLY A 68 12.76 11.95 6.04
C GLY A 68 13.80 12.12 4.93
N LYS A 69 13.51 12.91 3.89
CA LYS A 69 14.42 13.18 2.77
C LYS A 69 15.14 14.51 2.95
N GLY A 70 16.36 14.59 2.40
CA GLY A 70 17.13 15.83 2.36
C GLY A 70 16.42 16.93 1.57
N LEU A 71 16.39 18.13 2.15
CA LEU A 71 15.81 19.34 1.53
C LEU A 71 16.65 19.82 0.35
N VAL A 72 17.97 19.61 0.42
CA VAL A 72 18.90 19.78 -0.69
C VAL A 72 19.37 18.38 -1.13
N GLN A 73 19.40 18.12 -2.44
CA GLN A 73 19.87 16.84 -2.98
C GLN A 73 21.40 16.79 -3.04
N ASP A 74 22.02 15.77 -2.44
CA ASP A 74 23.49 15.61 -2.43
C ASP A 74 24.05 15.10 -3.77
N ARG A 75 23.27 14.35 -4.55
CA ARG A 75 23.67 13.82 -5.87
C ARG A 75 22.49 13.86 -6.84
N TRP A 76 22.57 14.73 -7.83
CA TRP A 76 21.63 14.76 -8.96
C TRP A 76 22.40 14.87 -10.29
N ARG A 77 21.90 14.21 -11.34
CA ARG A 77 22.36 14.46 -12.72
C ARG A 77 21.70 15.76 -13.22
N GLY A 78 22.16 16.91 -12.73
CA GLY A 78 21.64 18.22 -13.12
C GLY A 78 22.00 19.35 -12.16
N THR A 79 21.47 20.56 -12.39
CA THR A 79 21.74 21.75 -11.57
C THR A 79 20.98 21.68 -10.25
N ASN A 80 21.69 21.73 -9.11
CA ASN A 80 21.09 21.79 -7.78
C ASN A 80 20.77 23.23 -7.38
N TYR A 81 19.64 23.74 -7.85
CA TYR A 81 19.22 25.12 -7.61
C TYR A 81 19.13 25.47 -6.12
N LEU A 82 18.62 24.56 -5.29
CA LEU A 82 18.45 24.78 -3.85
C LEU A 82 19.77 24.78 -3.07
N GLY A 83 20.77 24.03 -3.54
CA GLY A 83 22.10 23.95 -2.93
C GLY A 83 23.08 25.01 -3.41
N THR A 84 22.68 25.88 -4.36
CA THR A 84 23.53 26.93 -4.92
C THR A 84 23.45 28.20 -4.07
N ASN A 85 24.57 28.91 -3.87
CA ASN A 85 24.58 30.22 -3.20
C ASN A 85 23.79 31.26 -4.01
N ILE A 86 23.11 32.17 -3.33
CA ILE A 86 22.17 33.10 -3.97
C ILE A 86 22.86 33.99 -5.01
N HIS A 87 24.08 34.48 -4.71
CA HIS A 87 24.87 35.31 -5.62
C HIS A 87 25.38 34.57 -6.87
N CYS A 88 25.39 33.23 -6.85
CA CYS A 88 25.80 32.40 -7.99
C CYS A 88 24.66 32.15 -8.99
N ILE A 89 23.42 32.55 -8.68
CA ILE A 89 22.30 32.39 -9.60
C ILE A 89 22.36 33.51 -10.64
N VAL A 90 22.40 33.14 -11.93
CA VAL A 90 22.37 34.13 -13.01
C VAL A 90 20.97 34.71 -13.20
N PRO A 91 20.82 35.97 -13.64
CA PRO A 91 19.51 36.61 -13.74
C PRO A 91 18.48 35.92 -14.62
N GLN A 92 18.93 35.25 -15.70
CA GLN A 92 18.02 34.46 -16.55
C GLN A 92 17.42 33.24 -15.85
N LYS A 93 17.94 32.89 -14.66
CA LYS A 93 17.48 31.79 -13.81
C LYS A 93 16.75 32.28 -12.53
N TYR A 94 16.53 33.59 -12.39
CA TYR A 94 15.70 34.13 -11.31
C TYR A 94 14.21 33.77 -11.50
N GLY A 95 13.51 33.58 -10.38
CA GLY A 95 12.04 33.58 -10.35
C GLY A 95 11.31 32.24 -10.50
N GLU A 96 10.00 32.36 -10.79
CA GLU A 96 8.97 31.30 -10.84
C GLU A 96 9.25 30.16 -11.84
N THR A 97 10.20 30.33 -12.76
CA THR A 97 10.40 29.35 -13.84
C THR A 97 11.41 28.25 -13.48
N TYR A 98 12.40 28.52 -12.61
CA TYR A 98 13.47 27.55 -12.34
C TYR A 98 13.40 26.97 -10.92
N ILE A 99 13.55 27.79 -9.88
CA ILE A 99 13.55 27.31 -8.49
C ILE A 99 12.16 26.84 -8.07
N TRP A 100 11.13 27.61 -8.43
CA TRP A 100 9.74 27.29 -8.16
C TRP A 100 9.32 26.00 -8.87
N ASN A 101 9.56 25.88 -10.18
CA ASN A 101 9.32 24.63 -10.89
C ASN A 101 10.18 23.48 -10.34
N TYR A 102 11.43 23.72 -9.95
CA TYR A 102 12.28 22.69 -9.32
C TYR A 102 11.66 22.15 -8.02
N MET A 103 11.20 23.02 -7.12
CA MET A 103 10.46 22.59 -5.92
C MET A 103 9.18 21.85 -6.28
N LYS A 104 8.41 22.36 -7.25
CA LYS A 104 7.17 21.74 -7.73
C LYS A 104 7.40 20.35 -8.30
N TYR A 105 8.43 20.15 -9.11
CA TYR A 105 8.82 18.86 -9.66
C TYR A 105 9.28 17.90 -8.56
N ARG A 106 10.09 18.36 -7.61
CA ARG A 106 10.53 17.52 -6.50
C ARG A 106 9.38 17.08 -5.60
N ILE A 107 8.40 17.95 -5.34
CA ILE A 107 7.17 17.57 -4.65
C ILE A 107 6.38 16.57 -5.50
N HIS A 108 6.18 16.85 -6.79
CA HIS A 108 5.45 15.95 -7.69
C HIS A 108 6.07 14.55 -7.73
N ASP A 109 7.38 14.43 -7.90
CA ASP A 109 8.10 13.15 -7.89
C ASP A 109 7.90 12.39 -6.56
N GLU A 110 7.91 13.12 -5.44
CA GLU A 110 7.62 12.53 -4.15
C GLU A 110 6.18 12.00 -4.10
N LEU A 111 5.19 12.84 -4.41
CA LEU A 111 3.78 12.44 -4.44
C LEU A 111 3.55 11.26 -5.38
N ASN A 112 4.15 11.27 -6.57
CA ASN A 112 4.06 10.21 -7.56
C ASN A 112 4.64 8.90 -7.01
N THR A 113 5.71 8.96 -6.23
CA THR A 113 6.27 7.79 -5.55
C THR A 113 5.25 7.16 -4.58
N HIS A 114 4.50 7.95 -3.82
CA HIS A 114 3.45 7.41 -2.93
C HIS A 114 2.24 6.91 -3.72
N TRP A 115 1.86 7.62 -4.78
CA TRP A 115 0.70 7.33 -5.62
C TRP A 115 0.86 6.02 -6.41
N CYS A 116 2.01 5.82 -7.05
CA CYS A 116 2.23 4.63 -7.89
C CYS A 116 2.49 3.36 -7.07
N LYS A 117 2.76 3.49 -5.77
CA LYS A 117 3.07 2.35 -4.88
C LYS A 117 1.86 1.53 -4.49
N THR A 118 0.71 2.16 -4.23
CA THR A 118 -0.52 1.48 -3.84
C THR A 118 -1.72 2.24 -4.36
N ASP A 119 -2.81 1.54 -4.67
CA ASP A 119 -4.03 2.20 -5.13
C ASP A 119 -4.76 2.89 -3.96
N LEU A 120 -4.40 4.15 -3.72
CA LEU A 120 -4.95 4.96 -2.63
C LEU A 120 -6.40 5.37 -2.84
N THR A 121 -6.94 5.25 -4.07
CA THR A 121 -8.36 5.59 -4.34
C THR A 121 -9.32 4.70 -3.56
N ARG A 122 -8.94 3.43 -3.37
CA ARG A 122 -9.67 2.43 -2.57
C ARG A 122 -9.80 2.81 -1.10
N PHE A 123 -8.94 3.71 -0.64
CA PHE A 123 -8.89 4.16 0.75
C PHE A 123 -9.35 5.61 0.90
N GLY A 124 -10.06 6.14 -0.12
CA GLY A 124 -10.72 7.44 -0.08
C GLY A 124 -9.89 8.61 -0.62
N ALA A 125 -8.77 8.36 -1.30
CA ALA A 125 -8.12 9.41 -2.08
C ALA A 125 -8.95 9.74 -3.33
N PRO A 126 -9.07 11.03 -3.72
CA PRO A 126 -9.54 11.39 -5.05
C PRO A 126 -8.66 10.76 -6.14
N ASP A 127 -9.23 10.55 -7.33
CA ASP A 127 -8.44 10.10 -8.47
C ASP A 127 -7.53 11.24 -8.97
N TYR A 128 -6.23 11.04 -8.79
CA TYR A 128 -5.18 11.93 -9.27
C TYR A 128 -4.42 11.35 -10.46
N SER A 129 -4.92 10.27 -11.08
CA SER A 129 -4.33 9.66 -12.26
C SER A 129 -4.29 10.63 -13.44
N ASN A 130 -3.25 10.51 -14.26
CA ASN A 130 -3.13 11.20 -15.54
C ASN A 130 -3.94 10.52 -16.68
N GLY A 131 -4.66 9.44 -16.37
CA GLY A 131 -5.49 8.71 -17.33
C GLY A 131 -4.70 7.76 -18.25
N MET A 132 -3.40 7.59 -18.06
CA MET A 132 -2.57 6.64 -18.81
C MET A 132 -2.50 5.27 -18.13
N GLU A 133 -2.07 4.26 -18.89
CA GLU A 133 -1.98 2.86 -18.43
C GLU A 133 -1.12 2.70 -17.16
N ASP A 134 -0.05 3.49 -17.03
CA ASP A 134 0.87 3.45 -15.88
C ASP A 134 0.29 4.10 -14.59
N ARG A 135 -0.92 4.67 -14.64
CA ARG A 135 -1.58 5.41 -13.54
C ARG A 135 -0.68 6.42 -12.83
N ASN A 136 0.22 7.06 -13.54
CA ASN A 136 1.06 8.12 -12.98
C ASN A 136 0.21 9.31 -12.51
N LEU A 137 0.75 10.05 -11.54
CA LEU A 137 0.11 11.23 -11.00
C LEU A 137 0.01 12.33 -12.08
N LYS A 138 -1.17 12.93 -12.23
CA LYS A 138 -1.36 14.07 -13.15
C LYS A 138 -0.45 15.24 -12.77
N THR A 139 -0.15 16.08 -13.75
CA THR A 139 0.59 17.32 -13.52
C THR A 139 -0.27 18.28 -12.72
N PHE A 140 0.30 18.88 -11.68
CA PHE A 140 -0.33 19.95 -10.92
C PHE A 140 0.23 21.31 -11.36
N HIS A 141 -0.65 22.29 -11.50
CA HIS A 141 -0.29 23.63 -11.93
C HIS A 141 0.20 24.46 -10.74
N SER A 142 -0.36 24.26 -9.54
CA SER A 142 -0.03 25.04 -8.33
C SER A 142 0.40 24.20 -7.13
N PHE A 143 1.01 24.85 -6.12
CA PHE A 143 1.38 24.19 -4.86
C PHE A 143 0.16 23.84 -4.01
N GLU A 144 -0.93 24.60 -4.10
CA GLU A 144 -2.18 24.33 -3.39
C GLU A 144 -2.81 23.01 -3.86
N GLU A 145 -2.76 22.75 -5.18
CA GLU A 145 -3.20 21.47 -5.73
C GLU A 145 -2.31 20.31 -5.26
N GLN A 146 -0.99 20.52 -5.20
CA GLN A 146 -0.05 19.54 -4.65
C GLN A 146 -0.28 19.29 -3.16
N LYS A 147 -0.55 20.33 -2.37
CA LYS A 147 -0.91 20.21 -0.95
C LYS A 147 -2.19 19.41 -0.79
N LYS A 148 -3.23 19.71 -1.58
CA LYS A 148 -4.49 18.96 -1.56
C LYS A 148 -4.27 17.49 -1.93
N CYS A 149 -3.41 17.21 -2.91
CA CYS A 149 -3.02 15.85 -3.26
C CYS A 149 -2.27 15.15 -2.12
N TRP A 150 -1.29 15.81 -1.51
CA TRP A 150 -0.57 15.31 -0.34
C TRP A 150 -1.52 14.96 0.80
N ASP A 151 -2.40 15.89 1.19
CA ASP A 151 -3.37 15.67 2.27
C ASP A 151 -4.32 14.50 1.96
N GLY A 152 -4.75 14.38 0.69
CA GLY A 152 -5.55 13.25 0.20
C GLY A 152 -4.80 11.91 0.28
N ILE A 153 -3.53 11.89 -0.12
CA ILE A 153 -2.64 10.73 -0.01
C ILE A 153 -2.47 10.33 1.46
N GLN A 154 -2.19 11.29 2.36
CA GLN A 154 -2.00 11.01 3.78
C GLN A 154 -3.26 10.42 4.42
N LYS A 155 -4.42 11.02 4.15
CA LYS A 155 -5.71 10.50 4.64
C LYS A 155 -5.96 9.07 4.15
N ALA A 156 -5.72 8.80 2.87
CA ALA A 156 -5.89 7.47 2.32
C ALA A 156 -4.89 6.45 2.89
N LYS A 157 -3.64 6.86 3.14
CA LYS A 157 -2.65 6.01 3.81
C LYS A 157 -3.06 5.68 5.25
N ALA A 158 -3.61 6.63 6.00
CA ALA A 158 -4.11 6.37 7.35
C ALA A 158 -5.23 5.31 7.33
N ASN A 159 -6.18 5.43 6.39
CA ASN A 159 -7.24 4.44 6.19
C ASN A 159 -6.69 3.07 5.80
N LEU A 160 -5.71 3.03 4.87
CA LEU A 160 -5.02 1.80 4.47
C LEU A 160 -4.33 1.14 5.68
N PHE A 161 -3.59 1.90 6.48
CA PHE A 161 -2.86 1.37 7.65
C PHE A 161 -3.83 0.81 8.69
N GLN A 162 -4.92 1.54 8.98
CA GLN A 162 -5.95 1.08 9.88
C GLN A 162 -6.60 -0.23 9.39
N LEU A 163 -6.98 -0.28 8.10
CA LEU A 163 -7.57 -1.48 7.51
C LEU A 163 -6.60 -2.66 7.59
N ARG A 164 -5.35 -2.51 7.13
CA ARG A 164 -4.36 -3.61 7.14
C ARG A 164 -4.05 -4.09 8.55
N ALA A 165 -3.93 -3.18 9.53
CA ALA A 165 -3.74 -3.59 10.91
C ALA A 165 -4.94 -4.38 11.45
N SER A 166 -6.17 -3.95 11.16
CA SER A 166 -7.38 -4.69 11.55
C SER A 166 -7.48 -6.06 10.88
N GLU A 167 -7.09 -6.16 9.61
CA GLU A 167 -7.04 -7.41 8.85
C GLU A 167 -6.05 -8.38 9.46
N LEU A 168 -4.86 -7.92 9.82
CA LEU A 168 -3.85 -8.76 10.44
C LEU A 168 -4.28 -9.28 11.81
N ARG A 169 -4.93 -8.46 12.63
CA ARG A 169 -5.50 -8.92 13.91
C ARG A 169 -6.57 -9.97 13.68
N TRP A 170 -7.52 -9.71 12.79
CA TRP A 170 -8.56 -10.65 12.42
C TRP A 170 -7.99 -11.96 11.86
N THR A 171 -6.97 -11.89 11.01
CA THR A 171 -6.26 -13.05 10.47
C THR A 171 -5.56 -13.85 11.56
N ALA A 172 -4.93 -13.18 12.53
CA ALA A 172 -4.31 -13.83 13.68
C ALA A 172 -5.34 -14.61 14.49
N ASP A 173 -6.48 -14.00 14.79
CA ASP A 173 -7.56 -14.61 15.57
C ASP A 173 -8.19 -15.81 14.83
N MET A 174 -8.45 -15.67 13.53
CA MET A 174 -8.97 -16.76 12.70
C MET A 174 -8.01 -17.95 12.62
N LEU A 175 -6.71 -17.69 12.45
CA LEU A 175 -5.70 -18.73 12.38
C LEU A 175 -5.49 -19.42 13.73
N GLU A 176 -5.50 -18.67 14.82
CA GLU A 176 -5.37 -19.22 16.18
C GLU A 176 -6.54 -20.17 16.49
N ALA A 177 -7.77 -19.78 16.15
CA ALA A 177 -8.97 -20.58 16.38
C ALA A 177 -9.12 -21.78 15.43
N ASN A 178 -8.47 -21.77 14.26
CA ASN A 178 -8.68 -22.78 13.21
C ASN A 178 -7.37 -23.27 12.58
N SER A 179 -6.33 -23.42 13.40
CA SER A 179 -4.98 -23.81 12.96
C SER A 179 -4.87 -25.22 12.37
N ASP A 180 -5.89 -26.07 12.58
CA ASP A 180 -5.99 -27.40 11.99
C ASP A 180 -6.48 -27.39 10.54
N ILE A 181 -7.11 -26.31 10.09
CA ILE A 181 -7.70 -26.19 8.74
C ILE A 181 -7.22 -24.97 7.96
N LEU A 182 -6.57 -24.01 8.61
CA LEU A 182 -6.04 -22.80 7.99
C LEU A 182 -4.51 -22.74 8.07
N LYS A 183 -3.90 -22.14 7.05
CA LYS A 183 -2.48 -21.85 6.92
C LYS A 183 -2.25 -20.42 6.47
N ARG A 184 -1.00 -19.97 6.57
CA ARG A 184 -0.56 -18.71 5.94
C ARG A 184 -0.61 -18.87 4.41
N THR A 185 -1.13 -17.87 3.70
CA THR A 185 -1.27 -17.89 2.24
C THR A 185 0.05 -18.06 1.50
N LEU A 186 1.10 -17.39 1.97
CA LEU A 186 2.43 -17.42 1.37
C LEU A 186 3.27 -18.64 1.81
N ASP A 187 2.73 -19.50 2.65
CA ASP A 187 3.40 -20.72 3.05
C ASP A 187 3.13 -21.81 2.00
N PRO A 188 4.13 -22.35 1.31
CA PRO A 188 3.91 -23.41 0.32
C PRO A 188 3.51 -24.74 0.97
N THR A 189 3.82 -24.95 2.25
CA THR A 189 3.58 -26.22 2.94
C THR A 189 2.08 -26.47 3.17
N GLN A 190 1.61 -27.69 2.92
CA GLN A 190 0.21 -28.10 3.13
C GLN A 190 0.04 -28.92 4.43
N GLU A 191 0.94 -28.70 5.39
CA GLU A 191 1.00 -29.41 6.66
C GLU A 191 0.77 -28.46 7.83
N VAL A 192 0.16 -28.97 8.90
CA VAL A 192 -0.06 -28.20 10.13
C VAL A 192 1.28 -27.90 10.79
N ARG A 193 1.60 -26.61 10.95
CA ARG A 193 2.85 -26.22 11.59
C ARG A 193 2.75 -26.32 13.12
N PRO A 194 3.83 -26.77 13.79
CA PRO A 194 3.89 -26.74 15.25
C PRO A 194 4.02 -25.31 15.81
N ASN A 195 4.41 -24.32 14.99
CA ASN A 195 4.71 -22.96 15.43
C ASN A 195 3.63 -21.92 15.09
N THR A 196 2.36 -22.32 14.93
CA THR A 196 1.26 -21.40 14.61
C THR A 196 1.14 -20.23 15.61
N ALA A 197 1.40 -20.48 16.90
CA ALA A 197 1.41 -19.42 17.92
C ALA A 197 2.43 -18.30 17.61
N HIS A 198 3.59 -18.64 17.04
CA HIS A 198 4.59 -17.65 16.62
C HIS A 198 4.08 -16.83 15.43
N ILE A 199 3.43 -17.47 14.44
CA ILE A 199 2.86 -16.79 13.28
C ILE A 199 1.76 -15.81 13.71
N VAL A 200 0.85 -16.25 14.58
CA VAL A 200 -0.22 -15.42 15.17
C VAL A 200 0.36 -14.22 15.94
N SER A 201 1.34 -14.47 16.82
CA SER A 201 2.02 -13.41 17.56
C SER A 201 2.66 -12.38 16.62
N ARG A 202 3.27 -12.84 15.52
CA ARG A 202 3.90 -11.99 14.53
C ARG A 202 2.89 -11.13 13.75
N PHE A 203 1.73 -11.68 13.36
CA PHE A 203 0.67 -10.88 12.74
C PHE A 203 0.17 -9.76 13.67
N ARG A 204 -0.04 -10.07 14.94
CA ARG A 204 -0.43 -9.08 15.96
C ARG A 204 0.65 -8.00 16.13
N HIS A 205 1.92 -8.41 16.19
CA HIS A 205 3.05 -7.48 16.27
C HIS A 205 3.12 -6.55 15.05
N CYS A 206 3.01 -7.09 13.84
CA CYS A 206 3.01 -6.27 12.62
C CYS A 206 1.81 -5.32 12.54
N ALA A 207 0.63 -5.73 13.03
CA ALA A 207 -0.52 -4.85 13.14
C ALA A 207 -0.24 -3.65 14.07
N ASP A 208 0.44 -3.89 15.20
CA ASP A 208 0.82 -2.84 16.14
C ASP A 208 1.90 -1.92 15.57
N GLU A 209 2.88 -2.46 14.84
CA GLU A 209 3.91 -1.67 14.15
C GLU A 209 3.28 -0.76 13.08
N ILE A 210 2.34 -1.28 12.28
CA ILE A 210 1.63 -0.49 11.25
C ILE A 210 0.86 0.66 11.90
N VAL A 211 0.17 0.42 13.01
CA VAL A 211 -0.62 1.47 13.71
C VAL A 211 0.29 2.55 14.30
N ARG A 212 1.49 2.19 14.78
CA ARG A 212 2.44 3.14 15.37
C ARG A 212 3.24 3.92 14.34
N ALA A 213 3.25 3.46 13.09
CA ALA A 213 4.09 4.06 12.08
C ALA A 213 3.58 5.44 11.62
N PRO A 214 4.50 6.39 11.35
CA PRO A 214 4.12 7.68 10.80
C PRO A 214 3.53 7.49 9.40
N VAL A 215 2.30 8.01 9.20
CA VAL A 215 1.54 7.88 7.95
C VAL A 215 2.27 8.53 6.77
N GLU A 216 3.12 9.52 7.04
CA GLU A 216 3.90 10.24 6.05
C GLU A 216 4.98 9.36 5.43
N ARG A 217 5.48 8.38 6.19
CA ARG A 217 6.41 7.38 5.69
C ARG A 217 5.64 6.16 5.22
N PHE A 218 6.09 5.57 4.12
CA PHE A 218 5.52 4.30 3.70
C PHE A 218 6.16 3.21 4.55
N VAL A 219 5.35 2.45 5.30
CA VAL A 219 5.81 1.23 5.97
C VAL A 219 5.81 0.13 4.94
N PHE A 220 6.98 -0.40 4.63
CA PHE A 220 7.09 -1.53 3.72
C PHE A 220 6.83 -2.81 4.48
N SER A 221 5.67 -3.40 4.24
CA SER A 221 5.31 -4.72 4.72
C SER A 221 4.75 -5.50 3.55
N GLU A 222 5.01 -6.81 3.52
CA GLU A 222 4.40 -7.72 2.53
C GLU A 222 2.87 -7.60 2.50
N HIS A 223 2.25 -7.21 3.62
CA HIS A 223 0.81 -7.03 3.76
C HIS A 223 0.25 -5.83 2.96
N PHE A 224 1.11 -4.94 2.47
CA PHE A 224 0.75 -3.89 1.52
C PHE A 224 0.99 -4.30 0.06
N GLY A 225 1.78 -5.35 -0.17
CA GLY A 225 2.13 -5.82 -1.52
C GLY A 225 1.09 -6.75 -2.15
N TYR A 226 0.22 -7.36 -1.32
CA TYR A 226 -0.76 -8.33 -1.77
C TYR A 226 -2.19 -7.87 -1.47
N ASP A 227 -3.07 -8.03 -2.46
CA ASP A 227 -4.50 -7.74 -2.38
C ASP A 227 -5.33 -8.94 -1.86
N PHE A 228 -4.71 -9.80 -1.05
CA PHE A 228 -5.34 -10.99 -0.50
C PHE A 228 -5.10 -11.15 1.01
N LEU A 229 -5.97 -11.91 1.67
CA LEU A 229 -5.81 -12.23 3.09
C LEU A 229 -4.56 -13.08 3.32
N ALA A 230 -3.90 -12.87 4.46
CA ALA A 230 -2.66 -13.57 4.79
C ALA A 230 -2.87 -15.04 5.22
N ILE A 231 -4.10 -15.54 5.19
CA ILE A 231 -4.47 -16.93 5.48
C ILE A 231 -5.42 -17.51 4.44
N ILE A 232 -5.32 -18.83 4.24
CA ILE A 232 -6.18 -19.66 3.39
C ILE A 232 -6.39 -21.03 4.04
N PRO A 233 -7.42 -21.80 3.64
CA PRO A 233 -7.50 -23.21 4.00
C PRO A 233 -6.36 -24.05 3.46
N PHE A 234 -6.06 -25.16 4.13
CA PHE A 234 -5.30 -26.24 3.54
C PHE A 234 -6.06 -26.87 2.37
N ASP A 235 -5.33 -27.35 1.37
CA ASP A 235 -5.93 -28.05 0.22
C ASP A 235 -6.69 -29.31 0.68
N SER A 236 -6.15 -30.01 1.68
CA SER A 236 -6.79 -31.19 2.30
C SER A 236 -8.08 -30.84 3.06
N ALA A 237 -8.12 -29.69 3.73
CA ALA A 237 -9.33 -29.23 4.42
C ALA A 237 -10.41 -28.81 3.42
N LEU A 238 -10.01 -28.17 2.31
CA LEU A 238 -10.90 -27.82 1.22
C LEU A 238 -11.48 -29.06 0.52
N ASP A 239 -10.66 -30.05 0.21
CA ASP A 239 -11.10 -31.31 -0.40
C ASP A 239 -12.10 -32.05 0.51
N LEU A 240 -11.78 -32.15 1.81
CA LEU A 240 -12.68 -32.78 2.78
C LEU A 240 -14.01 -32.04 2.90
N LEU A 241 -13.99 -30.70 2.90
CA LEU A 241 -15.22 -29.90 2.91
C LEU A 241 -16.11 -30.24 1.72
N LEU A 242 -15.55 -30.24 0.51
CA LEU A 242 -16.30 -30.53 -0.72
C LEU A 242 -16.89 -31.95 -0.69
N HIS A 243 -16.13 -32.92 -0.17
CA HIS A 243 -16.62 -34.27 0.04
C HIS A 243 -17.82 -34.33 0.99
N MET A 244 -17.71 -33.67 2.16
CA MET A 244 -18.79 -33.61 3.15
C MET A 244 -20.02 -32.88 2.59
N MET A 245 -19.85 -31.76 1.88
CA MET A 245 -20.96 -31.02 1.27
C MET A 245 -21.73 -31.87 0.26
N LYS A 246 -21.03 -32.71 -0.53
CA LYS A 246 -21.66 -33.65 -1.45
C LYS A 246 -22.37 -34.79 -0.71
N LYS A 247 -21.72 -35.37 0.32
CA LYS A 247 -22.28 -36.45 1.15
C LYS A 247 -23.60 -36.04 1.82
N HIS A 248 -23.66 -34.81 2.32
CA HIS A 248 -24.83 -34.25 3.00
C HIS A 248 -25.84 -33.56 2.05
N GLY A 249 -25.70 -33.73 0.73
CA GLY A 249 -26.67 -33.23 -0.24
C GLY A 249 -26.77 -31.70 -0.35
N LEU A 250 -25.74 -30.97 0.10
CA LEU A 250 -25.69 -29.50 -0.01
C LEU A 250 -25.33 -29.05 -1.43
N ILE A 251 -24.59 -29.88 -2.17
CA ILE A 251 -24.15 -29.61 -3.54
C ILE A 251 -24.29 -30.85 -4.44
N ALA A 252 -24.47 -30.64 -5.75
CA ALA A 252 -24.23 -31.63 -6.79
C ALA A 252 -23.45 -30.99 -7.94
N GLY A 253 -22.21 -31.46 -8.15
CA GLY A 253 -21.27 -30.77 -9.02
C GLY A 253 -20.95 -29.37 -8.48
N ASP A 254 -20.92 -28.37 -9.36
CA ASP A 254 -20.62 -26.97 -9.03
C ASP A 254 -21.87 -26.16 -8.62
N GLN A 255 -23.00 -26.82 -8.38
CA GLN A 255 -24.27 -26.16 -8.03
C GLN A 255 -24.70 -26.48 -6.61
N VAL A 256 -25.17 -25.46 -5.90
CA VAL A 256 -25.85 -25.61 -4.61
C VAL A 256 -27.21 -26.25 -4.86
N VAL A 257 -27.41 -27.45 -4.33
CA VAL A 257 -28.65 -28.25 -4.54
C VAL A 257 -29.63 -28.09 -3.39
N ALA A 258 -29.20 -27.46 -2.29
CA ALA A 258 -30.03 -27.19 -1.11
C ALA A 258 -31.26 -26.32 -1.44
N SER A 259 -32.32 -26.98 -1.91
CA SER A 259 -33.70 -26.57 -1.69
C SER A 259 -33.99 -26.77 -0.20
N ASN A 260 -34.93 -26.00 0.38
CA ASN A 260 -35.36 -26.11 1.80
C ASN A 260 -35.98 -27.49 2.19
N THR A 261 -35.67 -28.57 1.46
CA THR A 261 -36.42 -29.82 1.40
C THR A 261 -35.56 -31.09 1.50
N ILE A 262 -34.23 -30.99 1.69
CA ILE A 262 -33.40 -32.21 1.85
C ILE A 262 -33.31 -32.57 3.33
N THR A 263 -34.01 -33.65 3.66
CA THR A 263 -34.06 -34.32 4.96
C THR A 263 -32.73 -34.99 5.29
N LEU A 264 -32.12 -34.60 6.42
CA LEU A 264 -31.18 -35.45 7.16
C LEU A 264 -31.82 -36.83 7.42
N THR A 265 -31.03 -37.84 7.75
CA THR A 265 -31.50 -39.18 8.15
C THR A 265 -32.55 -39.16 9.27
N ASP A 266 -32.67 -38.03 10.00
CA ASP A 266 -33.61 -37.79 11.09
C ASP A 266 -34.72 -36.76 10.77
N GLY A 267 -34.92 -36.41 9.49
CA GLY A 267 -36.04 -35.55 9.04
C GLY A 267 -35.88 -34.05 9.28
N THR A 268 -34.71 -33.58 9.74
CA THR A 268 -34.40 -32.15 9.92
C THR A 268 -33.69 -31.57 8.69
N SER A 269 -34.04 -30.34 8.31
CA SER A 269 -33.35 -29.60 7.25
C SER A 269 -32.12 -28.88 7.78
N HIS A 270 -31.14 -28.62 6.91
CA HIS A 270 -29.98 -27.80 7.27
C HIS A 270 -30.42 -26.37 7.66
N PRO A 271 -29.78 -25.75 8.66
CA PRO A 271 -30.06 -24.36 9.01
C PRO A 271 -29.86 -23.41 7.82
N SER A 272 -30.73 -22.43 7.65
CA SER A 272 -30.65 -21.48 6.53
C SER A 272 -29.34 -20.68 6.51
N SER A 273 -28.70 -20.47 7.67
CA SER A 273 -27.37 -19.86 7.76
C SER A 273 -26.30 -20.70 7.07
N ILE A 274 -26.32 -22.03 7.28
CA ILE A 274 -25.39 -22.96 6.63
C ILE A 274 -25.60 -23.00 5.13
N ILE A 275 -26.86 -22.99 4.66
CA ILE A 275 -27.16 -22.96 3.22
C ILE A 275 -26.64 -21.67 2.58
N ASN A 276 -26.79 -20.52 3.27
CA ASN A 276 -26.23 -19.25 2.80
C ASN A 276 -24.70 -19.29 2.76
N SER A 277 -24.04 -19.81 3.80
CA SER A 277 -22.58 -19.97 3.83
C SER A 277 -22.06 -20.92 2.75
N VAL A 278 -22.77 -22.01 2.45
CA VAL A 278 -22.49 -22.89 1.31
C VAL A 278 -22.54 -22.12 0.00
N ARG A 279 -23.56 -21.28 -0.20
CA ARG A 279 -23.69 -20.45 -1.40
C ARG A 279 -22.53 -19.47 -1.53
N THR A 280 -22.15 -18.79 -0.45
CA THR A 280 -20.95 -17.94 -0.38
C THR A 280 -19.68 -18.70 -0.79
N ILE A 281 -19.50 -19.93 -0.32
CA ILE A 281 -18.32 -20.75 -0.64
C ILE A 281 -18.26 -21.06 -2.14
N ILE A 282 -19.34 -21.59 -2.70
CA ILE A 282 -19.40 -21.99 -4.11
C ILE A 282 -19.23 -20.79 -5.04
N ASP A 283 -19.92 -19.67 -4.76
CA ASP A 283 -19.83 -18.46 -5.57
C ASP A 283 -18.43 -17.81 -5.50
N GLY A 284 -17.71 -17.99 -4.38
CA GLY A 284 -16.37 -17.45 -4.18
C GLY A 284 -15.23 -18.34 -4.71
N MET A 285 -15.43 -19.64 -4.85
CA MET A 285 -14.39 -20.60 -5.29
C MET A 285 -13.70 -20.21 -6.62
N PRO A 286 -14.44 -19.82 -7.69
CA PRO A 286 -13.84 -19.37 -8.95
C PRO A 286 -12.95 -18.13 -8.82
N ARG A 287 -13.21 -17.28 -7.82
CA ARG A 287 -12.46 -16.06 -7.57
C ARG A 287 -11.15 -16.31 -6.81
N LEU A 288 -11.08 -17.42 -6.07
CA LEU A 288 -9.99 -17.69 -5.12
C LEU A 288 -9.03 -18.80 -5.59
N TYR A 289 -9.51 -19.84 -6.29
CA TYR A 289 -8.73 -21.08 -6.53
C TYR A 289 -8.61 -21.58 -7.98
N ILE A 290 -9.36 -21.06 -8.96
CA ILE A 290 -9.34 -21.64 -10.32
C ILE A 290 -8.15 -21.11 -11.16
N SER A 291 -7.54 -21.96 -11.99
CA SER A 291 -6.34 -21.78 -12.85
C SER A 291 -6.61 -21.03 -14.19
N PRO A 292 -5.62 -20.78 -15.10
CA PRO A 292 -5.50 -19.56 -15.92
C PRO A 292 -6.52 -19.46 -17.07
N PRO A 293 -6.75 -18.25 -17.61
CA PRO A 293 -7.78 -18.03 -18.63
C PRO A 293 -7.40 -18.56 -20.02
N GLU A 294 -8.38 -19.13 -20.72
CA GLU A 294 -8.30 -19.43 -22.16
C GLU A 294 -8.40 -18.15 -23.02
N THR A 295 -8.78 -17.00 -22.43
CA THR A 295 -9.04 -15.74 -23.18
C THR A 295 -8.52 -14.47 -22.51
N THR A 296 -8.16 -13.47 -23.33
CA THR A 296 -7.68 -12.14 -22.90
C THR A 296 -8.70 -11.33 -22.09
N LYS A 297 -10.01 -11.55 -22.28
CA LYS A 297 -11.07 -10.88 -21.50
C LYS A 297 -11.19 -11.40 -20.06
N GLN A 298 -10.81 -12.65 -19.79
CA GLN A 298 -10.83 -13.24 -18.44
C GLN A 298 -9.59 -12.86 -17.60
N ARG A 299 -8.46 -12.51 -18.24
CA ARG A 299 -7.28 -11.96 -17.54
C ARG A 299 -7.64 -10.71 -16.76
N ALA A 300 -8.56 -9.90 -17.29
CA ALA A 300 -9.02 -8.71 -16.61
C ALA A 300 -9.44 -9.02 -15.18
N TRP A 301 -10.07 -10.17 -14.87
CA TRP A 301 -10.81 -10.48 -13.63
C TRP A 301 -10.00 -11.00 -12.43
N ARG A 302 -8.66 -10.97 -12.46
CA ARG A 302 -7.86 -11.70 -11.45
C ARG A 302 -6.92 -10.81 -10.64
N PRO A 303 -7.22 -10.55 -9.35
CA PRO A 303 -6.36 -9.79 -8.42
C PRO A 303 -5.25 -10.64 -7.79
N THR A 304 -5.14 -11.91 -8.16
CA THR A 304 -4.30 -12.91 -7.49
C THR A 304 -3.26 -13.53 -8.41
N ALA A 305 -3.19 -13.11 -9.67
CA ALA A 305 -2.26 -13.63 -10.65
C ALA A 305 -1.21 -12.59 -11.07
N ASN A 306 0.03 -13.01 -11.30
CA ASN A 306 1.04 -12.13 -11.91
C ASN A 306 0.71 -11.89 -13.40
N LYS A 307 1.50 -11.04 -14.09
CA LYS A 307 1.34 -10.78 -15.54
C LYS A 307 1.47 -12.02 -16.44
N TYR A 308 1.98 -13.13 -15.90
CA TYR A 308 2.10 -14.42 -16.58
C TYR A 308 0.90 -15.34 -16.33
N GLY A 309 -0.04 -14.95 -15.46
CA GLY A 309 -1.21 -15.73 -15.10
C GLY A 309 -1.01 -16.67 -13.92
N ASP A 310 0.17 -16.66 -13.28
CA ASP A 310 0.45 -17.50 -12.12
C ASP A 310 -0.27 -16.95 -10.90
N LEU A 311 -1.10 -17.79 -10.27
CA LEU A 311 -1.74 -17.47 -8.99
C LEU A 311 -0.66 -17.27 -7.91
N LEU A 312 -0.42 -16.04 -7.50
CA LEU A 312 0.48 -15.63 -6.41
C LEU A 312 0.14 -16.30 -5.06
N ARG A 313 -1.07 -16.87 -4.94
CA ARG A 313 -1.56 -17.60 -3.75
C ARG A 313 -1.18 -19.08 -3.73
N THR A 314 -0.78 -19.67 -4.85
CA THR A 314 -0.49 -21.11 -4.99
C THR A 314 0.87 -21.40 -5.65
N ALA A 315 1.57 -20.38 -6.14
CA ALA A 315 2.91 -20.49 -6.67
C ALA A 315 3.98 -20.09 -5.64
N ASN A 316 5.19 -20.66 -5.75
CA ASN A 316 6.36 -20.13 -5.05
C ASN A 316 6.57 -18.68 -5.51
N THR A 317 6.37 -17.73 -4.60
CA THR A 317 6.69 -16.33 -4.84
C THR A 317 8.16 -16.07 -4.50
N PRO A 318 8.78 -14.99 -5.02
CA PRO A 318 10.09 -14.53 -4.54
C PRO A 318 10.15 -14.30 -3.03
N TRP A 319 9.00 -14.28 -2.35
CA TRP A 319 8.83 -14.06 -0.92
C TRP A 319 8.60 -15.37 -0.13
N SER A 320 8.40 -16.48 -0.84
CA SER A 320 8.34 -17.85 -0.27
C SER A 320 9.70 -18.55 -0.16
N GLU A 321 10.74 -18.01 -0.80
CA GLU A 321 12.11 -18.54 -0.76
C GLU A 321 13.00 -17.72 0.21
N PRO A 322 13.98 -18.33 0.92
CA PRO A 322 15.06 -17.58 1.57
C PRO A 322 15.84 -16.76 0.53
N PHE A 323 16.35 -15.56 0.87
CA PHE A 323 17.27 -14.86 -0.02
C PHE A 323 18.59 -15.66 -0.12
N GLY A 324 18.74 -16.41 -1.20
CA GLY A 324 19.98 -17.08 -1.59
C GLY A 324 20.15 -16.95 -3.10
N GLY A 325 21.03 -16.06 -3.54
CA GLY A 325 21.41 -16.02 -4.94
C GLY A 325 22.04 -17.35 -5.32
N ASN A 326 21.42 -18.06 -6.27
CA ASN A 326 21.98 -19.20 -6.99
C ASN A 326 22.01 -20.59 -6.31
N GLU A 327 21.25 -20.86 -5.25
CA GLU A 327 21.17 -22.23 -4.71
C GLU A 327 19.83 -22.91 -5.03
N GLN A 328 19.94 -24.13 -5.57
CA GLN A 328 18.85 -25.08 -5.78
C GLN A 328 17.99 -25.19 -4.51
N VAL A 329 16.68 -25.08 -4.69
CA VAL A 329 15.64 -25.16 -3.66
C VAL A 329 15.87 -26.40 -2.77
N SER A 330 16.35 -26.18 -1.55
CA SER A 330 16.30 -27.20 -0.51
C SER A 330 14.96 -27.10 0.21
N LEU A 331 14.16 -28.15 0.11
CA LEU A 331 12.93 -28.36 0.88
C LEU A 331 13.19 -28.53 2.40
N GLU A 332 14.46 -28.57 2.81
CA GLU A 332 14.91 -28.64 4.22
C GLU A 332 15.31 -27.27 4.80
N GLY A 333 14.87 -26.17 4.19
CA GLY A 333 15.11 -24.81 4.71
C GLY A 333 14.46 -24.56 6.07
N SER A 334 15.20 -23.90 6.97
CA SER A 334 14.77 -23.55 8.33
C SER A 334 13.33 -23.01 8.39
N TYR A 335 12.54 -23.58 9.31
CA TYR A 335 11.08 -23.43 9.57
C TYR A 335 10.54 -22.00 9.79
N SER A 336 11.30 -20.97 9.45
CA SER A 336 11.01 -19.55 9.57
C SER A 336 11.09 -18.90 8.19
N ILE A 337 9.99 -18.92 7.42
CA ILE A 337 9.87 -18.01 6.27
C ILE A 337 9.78 -16.61 6.86
N ALA A 338 10.90 -15.89 6.90
CA ALA A 338 10.94 -14.51 7.36
C ALA A 338 9.93 -13.68 6.56
N LEU A 339 9.08 -12.88 7.23
CA LEU A 339 8.45 -11.73 6.57
C LEU A 339 9.61 -10.90 6.05
N LYS A 340 9.73 -10.79 4.73
CA LYS A 340 10.81 -10.00 4.15
C LYS A 340 10.35 -8.54 4.09
N PHE A 341 11.19 -7.66 4.60
CA PHE A 341 11.08 -6.23 4.43
C PHE A 341 11.99 -5.86 3.25
N GLY A 342 11.43 -5.31 2.18
CA GLY A 342 12.19 -4.84 1.01
C GLY A 342 12.51 -3.35 1.07
N ASP A 343 13.36 -2.90 0.14
CA ASP A 343 13.68 -1.49 -0.02
C ASP A 343 12.71 -0.78 -0.98
N ASN A 344 12.84 0.55 -1.09
CA ASN A 344 12.02 1.39 -1.95
C ASN A 344 12.02 1.01 -3.45
N LYS A 345 12.98 0.20 -3.92
CA LYS A 345 13.18 -0.14 -5.34
C LYS A 345 12.65 -1.53 -5.71
N GLY A 346 12.53 -2.44 -4.75
CA GLY A 346 11.98 -3.79 -4.96
C GLY A 346 10.45 -3.88 -4.95
N TYR A 347 9.75 -2.85 -4.47
CA TYR A 347 8.28 -2.82 -4.32
C TYR A 347 7.59 -2.00 -5.42
N TRP A 348 7.86 -2.31 -6.67
CA TRP A 348 6.98 -1.83 -7.73
C TRP A 348 5.67 -2.61 -7.67
N ARG A 349 4.55 -1.88 -7.79
CA ARG A 349 3.21 -2.45 -7.92
C ARG A 349 3.26 -3.55 -8.98
N SER A 350 2.84 -4.78 -8.64
CA SER A 350 2.51 -5.74 -9.70
C SER A 350 1.37 -5.13 -10.51
N GLU A 351 1.51 -5.03 -11.84
CA GLU A 351 0.47 -4.51 -12.74
C GLU A 351 -0.88 -5.12 -12.35
N SER A 352 -1.71 -4.30 -11.70
CA SER A 352 -2.97 -4.73 -11.11
C SER A 352 -4.02 -4.57 -12.20
N LEU A 353 -4.50 -5.70 -12.69
CA LEU A 353 -5.62 -5.77 -13.61
C LEU A 353 -6.90 -5.47 -12.83
N TYR A 354 -7.23 -4.20 -12.58
CA TYR A 354 -8.52 -3.69 -12.05
C TYR A 354 -9.04 -4.38 -10.75
N TRP A 355 -10.29 -4.10 -10.36
CA TRP A 355 -11.13 -4.76 -9.31
C TRP A 355 -11.33 -4.12 -7.94
N GLU A 356 -12.59 -4.24 -7.54
CA GLU A 356 -13.23 -3.94 -6.25
C GLU A 356 -12.50 -4.54 -5.04
N PRO A 357 -12.72 -4.01 -3.82
CA PRO A 357 -12.02 -4.46 -2.63
C PRO A 357 -12.33 -5.93 -2.27
N HIS A 358 -11.46 -6.83 -2.74
CA HIS A 358 -11.53 -8.28 -2.56
C HIS A 358 -11.53 -8.73 -1.09
N ASN A 359 -11.00 -7.91 -0.17
CA ASN A 359 -10.76 -8.32 1.21
C ASN A 359 -12.06 -8.66 1.97
N GLN A 360 -13.17 -7.95 1.72
CA GLN A 360 -14.43 -8.20 2.44
C GLN A 360 -15.08 -9.50 1.97
N THR A 361 -15.19 -9.70 0.66
CA THR A 361 -15.69 -10.95 0.07
C THR A 361 -14.82 -12.15 0.47
N GLU A 362 -13.50 -11.97 0.53
CA GLU A 362 -12.59 -13.03 0.96
C GLU A 362 -12.75 -13.36 2.45
N LYS A 363 -12.97 -12.35 3.32
CA LYS A 363 -13.28 -12.57 4.74
C LYS A 363 -14.58 -13.35 4.89
N GLU A 364 -15.64 -12.93 4.19
CA GLU A 364 -16.94 -13.61 4.20
C GLU A 364 -16.81 -15.06 3.74
N TRP A 365 -16.09 -15.29 2.64
CA TRP A 365 -15.81 -16.64 2.15
C TRP A 365 -15.08 -17.49 3.19
N LEU A 366 -14.05 -16.96 3.85
CA LEU A 366 -13.27 -17.71 4.83
C LEU A 366 -14.06 -18.01 6.11
N ILE A 367 -14.91 -17.06 6.55
CA ILE A 367 -15.85 -17.28 7.67
C ILE A 367 -16.82 -18.39 7.33
N SER A 368 -17.46 -18.32 6.16
CA SER A 368 -18.38 -19.36 5.69
C SER A 368 -17.69 -20.72 5.56
N PHE A 369 -16.46 -20.76 5.03
CA PHE A 369 -15.67 -21.99 4.95
C PHE A 369 -15.52 -22.65 6.32
N VAL A 370 -15.07 -21.89 7.33
CA VAL A 370 -14.87 -22.40 8.69
C VAL A 370 -16.20 -22.87 9.29
N GLU A 371 -17.26 -22.07 9.17
CA GLU A 371 -18.58 -22.39 9.72
C GLU A 371 -19.11 -23.72 9.15
N VAL A 372 -19.12 -23.87 7.82
CA VAL A 372 -19.63 -25.07 7.16
C VAL A 372 -18.74 -26.28 7.46
N TYR A 373 -17.41 -26.11 7.46
CA TYR A 373 -16.49 -27.18 7.80
C TYR A 373 -16.73 -27.73 9.20
N ARG A 374 -16.84 -26.85 10.20
CA ARG A 374 -17.09 -27.26 11.59
C ARG A 374 -18.47 -27.89 11.75
N TYR A 375 -19.49 -27.34 11.10
CA TYR A 375 -20.84 -27.91 11.12
C TYR A 375 -20.88 -29.33 10.56
N LEU A 376 -20.30 -29.55 9.37
CA LEU A 376 -20.32 -30.86 8.72
C LEU A 376 -19.44 -31.88 9.44
N LYS A 377 -18.29 -31.45 9.99
CA LYS A 377 -17.44 -32.32 10.81
C LYS A 377 -18.18 -32.83 12.05
N ASN A 378 -19.03 -32.00 12.66
CA ASN A 378 -19.87 -32.40 13.80
C ASN A 378 -21.03 -33.32 13.41
N LEU A 379 -21.44 -33.34 12.14
CA LEU A 379 -22.43 -34.31 11.64
C LEU A 379 -21.80 -35.66 11.27
N ASP A 380 -20.50 -35.66 10.95
CA ASP A 380 -19.75 -36.85 10.56
C ASP A 380 -19.08 -37.59 11.72
N GLY A 381 -18.90 -36.90 12.87
CA GLY A 381 -18.42 -37.49 14.12
C GLY A 381 -19.57 -37.97 15.00
#